data_AF-M1AVS5-F1
#
_entry.id   AF-M1AVS5-F1
#
_cell.length_a   1.000
_cell.length_b   1.000
_cell.length_c   1.000
_cell.angle_alpha   90.00
_cell.angle_beta   90.00
_cell.angle_gamma   90.00
#
_symmetry.space_group_name_H-M   'P 1'
#
loop_
_entity.id
_entity.type
_entity.pdbx_description
1 polymer ?
#
loop_
_entity_poly.entity_id
_entity_poly.type
_entity_poly.pdbx_seq_one_letter_code
_entity_poly.pdbx_strand_id
1 'polypeptide(L)' 'MNEEEKECARKMVMASLWCIQTDPSSRPSMSKVVEMLEGKLDSLQMPSKPYLYSPSRTDIDSSVLELA' A
#
# COMPACT_ATOMS: atom_id res chain seq x y z
N MET A 1 15.96 -15.06 12.61
CA MET A 1 15.86 -13.62 12.35
C MET A 1 16.00 -12.89 13.68
N ASN A 2 17.10 -12.17 13.86
CA ASN A 2 17.33 -11.37 15.06
C ASN A 2 16.40 -10.14 15.07
N GLU A 3 16.37 -9.38 16.17
CA GLU A 3 15.47 -8.22 16.29
C GLU A 3 15.81 -7.08 15.32
N GLU A 4 17.09 -6.91 14.99
CA GLU A 4 17.54 -5.90 14.02
C GLU A 4 17.05 -6.24 12.60
N GLU A 5 17.16 -7.50 12.18
CA GLU A 5 16.62 -7.99 10.91
C GLU A 5 15.09 -7.85 10.86
N LYS A 6 14.39 -8.09 11.97
CA LYS A 6 12.93 -7.86 12.07
C LYS A 6 12.58 -6.39 11.93
N GLU A 7 13.34 -5.50 12.56
CA GLU A 7 13.14 -4.06 12.43
C GLU A 7 13.38 -3.60 10.99
N CYS A 8 14.47 -4.05 10.36
CA CYS A 8 14.79 -3.76 8.97
C CYS A 8 13.67 -4.22 8.03
N ALA A 9 13.19 -5.47 8.18
CA ALA A 9 12.09 -5.99 7.40
C ALA A 9 10.81 -5.16 7.54
N ARG A 10 10.49 -4.69 8.75
CA ARG A 10 9.32 -3.80 8.98
C ARG A 10 9.49 -2.46 8.27
N LYS A 11 10.67 -1.83 8.35
CA LYS A 11 10.95 -0.58 7.63
C LYS A 11 10.82 -0.77 6.11
N MET A 12 11.35 -1.88 5.58
CA MET A 12 11.22 -2.22 4.17
C MET A 12 9.76 -2.37 3.75
N VAL A 13 8.94 -3.09 4.52
CA VAL A 13 7.51 -3.23 4.23
C VAL A 13 6.81 -1.87 4.24
N MET A 14 7.07 -1.02 5.23
CA MET A 14 6.46 0.31 5.30
C MET A 14 6.87 1.19 4.13
N ALA A 15 8.17 1.26 3.80
CA ALA A 15 8.67 1.99 2.64
C ALA A 15 8.03 1.47 1.34
N SER A 16 7.91 0.14 1.21
CA SER A 16 7.28 -0.50 0.05
C SER A 16 5.81 -0.07 -0.09
N LEU A 17 5.04 -0.11 1.00
CA LEU A 17 3.63 0.29 1.00
C LEU A 17 3.45 1.76 0.59
N TRP A 18 4.33 2.66 1.05
CA TRP A 18 4.33 4.06 0.62
C TRP A 18 4.67 4.25 -0.86
N CYS A 19 5.63 3.47 -1.38
CA CYS A 19 6.05 3.57 -2.78
C CYS A 19 5.00 3.06 -3.79
N ILE A 20 4.16 2.10 -3.40
CA ILE A 20 3.16 1.49 -4.30
C ILE A 20 1.79 2.19 -4.26
N GLN A 21 1.66 3.34 -3.57
CA GLN A 21 0.39 4.05 -3.47
C GLN A 21 -0.20 4.36 -4.86
N THR A 22 -1.52 4.18 -4.99
CA THR A 22 -2.27 4.41 -6.23
C THR A 22 -2.18 5.86 -6.68
N ASP A 23 -2.33 6.80 -5.75
CA ASP A 23 -2.12 8.23 -6.00
C ASP A 23 -0.61 8.52 -6.08
N PRO A 24 -0.09 8.97 -7.24
CA PRO A 24 1.32 9.30 -7.38
C PRO A 24 1.79 10.41 -6.44
N SER A 25 0.90 11.34 -6.07
CA SER A 25 1.22 12.48 -5.19
C SER A 25 1.48 12.04 -3.75
N SER A 26 0.97 10.87 -3.37
CA SER A 26 1.15 10.27 -2.05
C SER A 26 2.46 9.48 -1.94
N ARG A 27 3.21 9.27 -3.04
CA ARG A 27 4.46 8.51 -3.02
C ARG A 27 5.61 9.37 -2.48
N PRO A 28 6.49 8.83 -1.62
CA PRO A 28 7.63 9.56 -1.09
C PRO A 28 8.69 9.81 -2.17
N SER A 29 9.49 10.86 -1.99
CA SER A 29 10.73 11.04 -2.75
C SER A 29 11.77 9.99 -2.35
N MET A 30 12.75 9.73 -3.20
CA MET A 30 13.83 8.78 -2.87
C MET A 30 14.61 9.18 -1.61
N SER A 31 14.84 10.47 -1.39
CA SER A 31 15.46 10.96 -0.16
C SER A 31 14.66 10.60 1.08
N LYS A 32 13.32 10.67 1.00
CA LYS A 32 12.44 10.26 2.10
C LYS A 32 12.47 8.74 2.30
N VAL A 33 12.53 7.95 1.22
CA VAL A 33 12.66 6.49 1.33
C VAL A 33 13.96 6.10 2.07
N VAL A 34 15.09 6.75 1.76
CA VAL A 34 16.35 6.53 2.48
C VAL A 34 16.21 6.89 3.95
N GLU A 35 15.64 8.05 4.26
CA GLU A 35 15.34 8.47 5.64
C GLU A 35 14.47 7.44 6.38
N MET A 36 13.50 6.83 5.69
CA MET A 36 12.65 5.79 6.29
C MET A 36 13.40 4.49 6.61
N LEU A 37 14.34 4.10 5.76
CA LEU A 37 15.10 2.86 5.90
C LEU A 37 16.20 2.98 6.97
N GLU A 38 16.85 4.15 7.06
CA GLU A 38 17.92 4.43 8.02
C GLU A 38 17.38 4.95 9.37
N GLY A 39 16.19 5.56 9.38
CA GLY A 39 15.55 6.14 10.55
C GLY A 39 14.95 5.13 11.52
N LYS A 40 14.24 5.61 12.56
CA LYS A 40 13.59 4.75 13.58
C LYS A 40 12.24 4.24 13.09
N LEU A 41 11.89 3.00 13.41
CA LEU A 41 10.59 2.43 13.04
C LEU A 41 9.42 3.27 13.56
N ASP A 42 9.50 3.80 14.78
CA ASP A 42 8.44 4.61 15.42
C ASP A 42 8.19 5.96 14.70
N SER A 43 9.12 6.40 13.86
CA SER A 43 8.95 7.61 13.05
C SER A 43 8.13 7.36 11.77
N LEU A 44 7.91 6.09 11.41
CA LEU A 44 7.16 5.70 10.24
C LEU A 44 5.68 5.59 10.58
N GLN A 45 4.83 6.23 9.79
CA GLN A 45 3.38 6.07 9.85
C GLN A 45 2.90 5.11 8.77
N MET A 46 1.80 4.41 9.03
CA MET A 46 1.17 3.57 8.02
C MET A 46 0.61 4.44 6.88
N PRO A 47 0.84 4.07 5.61
CA PRO A 47 0.24 4.79 4.49
C PRO A 47 -1.28 4.66 4.50
N SER A 48 -1.95 5.61 3.89
CA SER A 48 -3.41 5.60 3.72
C SER A 48 -3.84 4.36 2.94
N LYS A 49 -4.98 3.77 3.33
CA LYS A 49 -5.52 2.60 2.66
C LYS A 49 -5.83 2.96 1.19
N PRO A 50 -5.33 2.19 0.21
CA PRO A 50 -5.58 2.50 -1.19
C PRO A 50 -7.07 2.44 -1.49
N TYR A 51 -7.55 3.42 -2.26
CA TYR A 51 -8.89 3.38 -2.83
C TYR A 51 -8.91 2.33 -3.94
N LEU A 52 -9.41 1.13 -3.58
CA LEU A 52 -9.68 0.09 -4.56
C LEU A 52 -11.07 0.35 -5.14
N TYR A 53 -11.14 0.80 -6.39
CA TYR A 53 -12.39 0.76 -7.14
C TYR A 53 -12.69 -0.71 -7.45
N SER A 54 -13.37 -1.41 -6.54
CA SER A 54 -14.15 -2.57 -6.93
C SER A 54 -15.54 -2.06 -7.29
N PRO A 55 -16.02 -2.25 -8.53
CA PRO A 55 -17.46 -2.20 -8.75
C PRO A 55 -18.09 -3.14 -7.73
N SER A 56 -19.10 -2.69 -6.98
CA SER A 56 -19.95 -3.61 -6.25
C SER A 56 -20.37 -4.67 -7.27
N ARG A 57 -20.21 -5.96 -6.94
CA ARG A 57 -20.91 -7.01 -7.69
C ARG A 57 -22.38 -6.67 -7.53
N THR A 58 -22.95 -5.94 -8.48
CA THR A 58 -24.38 -5.95 -8.67
C THR A 58 -24.65 -7.39 -9.03
N ASP A 59 -25.40 -8.10 -8.19
CA ASP A 59 -26.00 -9.38 -8.57
C ASP A 59 -26.82 -9.07 -9.83
N ILE A 60 -26.20 -9.24 -11.01
CA ILE A 60 -26.91 -9.20 -12.27
C ILE A 60 -27.75 -10.45 -12.21
N ASP A 61 -28.99 -10.26 -11.76
CA ASP A 61 -30.04 -11.26 -11.83
C ASP A 61 -29.97 -11.86 -13.24
N SER A 62 -29.91 -13.19 -13.29
CA SER A 62 -29.65 -14.03 -14.47
C SER A 62 -30.60 -13.79 -15.65
N SER A 63 -31.57 -12.90 -15.49
CA SER A 63 -32.64 -12.60 -16.42
C SER A 63 -32.23 -11.71 -17.61
N VAL A 64 -31.05 -11.07 -17.61
CA VAL A 64 -30.66 -10.10 -18.69
C VAL A 64 -29.86 -10.73 -19.84
N LEU A 65 -29.41 -11.99 -19.75
CA LEU A 65 -28.60 -12.61 -20.82
C LEU A 65 -29.42 -13.11 -22.04
N GLU A 66 -30.75 -13.10 -22.00
CA GLU A 66 -31.60 -13.61 -23.10
C GLU A 66 -31.91 -12.62 -24.25
N LEU A 67 -31.11 -11.56 -24.46
CA LEU A 67 -31.32 -10.63 -25.60
C LEU A 67 -30.05 -10.19 -26.35
N ALA A 68 -29.03 -11.06 -26.46
CA ALA A 68 -27.94 -10.87 -27.41
C ALA A 68 -27.71 -12.12 -28.27
#